data_AF-A0A915I158-F1
#
_entry.id   AF-A0A915I158-F1
#
_cell.length_a   1.000
_cell.length_b   1.000
_cell.length_c   1.000
_cell.angle_alpha   90.00
_cell.angle_beta   90.00
_cell.angle_gamma   90.00
#
_symmetry.space_group_name_H-M   'P 1'
#
loop_
_entity.id
_entity.type
_entity.pdbx_description
1 polymer ?
#
loop_
_entity_poly.entity_id
_entity_poly.type
_entity_poly.pdbx_seq_one_letter_code
_entity_poly.pdbx_strand_id
1 'polypeptide(L)'
;MDIFHHGSSVIILKTSNITCPYTALMEYLQTNNIKPSSSEFIFCNIVPCKDKAFSFGDKKLTYMRAREHFLRILTEIGLNAKEYGTHSLRSGGA
;
A
#
# COMPACT_ATOMS: atom_id res chain seq x y z
N MET A 1 -3.09 1.95 -27.64
CA MET A 1 -2.91 0.49 -27.59
C MET A 1 -2.78 0.13 -26.13
N ASP A 2 -3.82 -0.47 -25.55
CA ASP A 2 -3.81 -0.90 -24.15
C ASP A 2 -2.92 -2.14 -24.01
N ILE A 3 -1.82 -1.99 -23.27
CA ILE A 3 -0.93 -3.08 -22.93
C ILE A 3 -1.51 -3.74 -21.67
N PHE A 4 -2.19 -4.87 -21.84
CA PHE A 4 -2.57 -5.74 -20.73
C PHE A 4 -1.32 -6.47 -20.23
N HIS A 5 -0.64 -5.89 -19.24
CA HIS A 5 0.51 -6.52 -18.57
C HIS A 5 0.05 -7.78 -17.81
N HIS A 6 0.22 -8.95 -18.42
CA HIS A 6 -0.04 -10.28 -17.83
C HIS A 6 0.82 -10.63 -16.59
N GLY A 7 1.66 -9.70 -16.11
CA GLY A 7 2.38 -9.79 -14.83
C GLY A 7 1.78 -8.94 -13.69
N SER A 8 0.57 -8.40 -13.86
CA SER A 8 -0.03 -7.45 -12.91
C SER A 8 -0.81 -8.12 -11.77
N SER A 9 -0.92 -9.45 -11.77
CA SER A 9 -1.67 -10.22 -10.78
C SER A 9 -0.75 -11.15 -10.02
N VAL A 10 -0.71 -11.01 -8.70
CA VAL A 10 -0.03 -11.94 -7.80
C VAL A 10 -1.06 -12.73 -7.02
N ILE A 11 -0.87 -14.05 -6.92
CA ILE A 11 -1.73 -14.89 -6.09
C ILE A 11 -1.24 -14.76 -4.65
N ILE A 12 -2.11 -14.26 -3.78
CA ILE A 12 -1.83 -14.15 -2.35
C ILE A 12 -2.59 -15.25 -1.63
N LEU A 13 -1.87 -16.08 -0.88
CA LEU A 13 -2.50 -17.08 -0.02
C LEU A 13 -3.23 -16.38 1.14
N LYS A 14 -4.53 -16.60 1.24
CA LYS A 14 -5.33 -16.17 2.40
C LYS A 14 -5.04 -17.09 3.57
N THR A 15 -4.32 -16.60 4.56
CA THR A 15 -4.06 -17.30 5.82
C THR A 15 -4.67 -16.53 6.99
N SER A 16 -4.86 -17.20 8.13
CA SER A 16 -5.39 -16.57 9.35
C SER A 16 -4.33 -15.85 10.18
N ASN A 17 -3.12 -15.62 9.64
CA ASN A 17 -2.04 -14.94 10.35
C ASN A 17 -2.17 -13.41 10.19
N ILE A 18 -1.82 -12.67 11.25
CA ILE A 18 -1.74 -11.20 11.23
C ILE A 18 -0.70 -10.67 10.23
N THR A 19 0.31 -11.47 9.90
CA THR A 19 1.30 -11.12 8.86
C THR A 19 0.81 -11.42 7.44
N CYS A 20 -0.38 -11.99 7.27
CA CYS A 20 -0.96 -12.23 5.96
C CYS A 20 -1.33 -10.90 5.29
N PRO A 21 -0.81 -10.60 4.09
CA PRO A 21 -1.12 -9.34 3.41
C PRO A 21 -2.59 -9.22 3.02
N TYR A 22 -3.30 -10.33 2.79
CA TYR A 22 -4.75 -10.31 2.58
C TYR A 22 -5.50 -9.84 3.83
N THR A 23 -5.18 -10.41 5.00
CA THR A 23 -5.83 -10.05 6.27
C THR A 23 -5.57 -8.59 6.62
N ALA A 24 -4.31 -8.16 6.53
CA ALA A 24 -3.93 -6.76 6.76
C ALA A 24 -4.62 -5.79 5.80
N LEU A 25 -4.76 -6.15 4.52
CA LEU A 25 -5.48 -5.34 3.53
C LEU A 25 -6.96 -5.23 3.88
N MET A 26 -7.62 -6.33 4.23
CA MET A 26 -9.04 -6.32 4.57
C MET A 26 -9.32 -5.48 5.84
N GLU A 27 -8.47 -5.59 6.86
CA GLU A 27 -8.56 -4.75 8.07
C GLU A 27 -8.38 -3.26 7.74
N TYR A 28 -7.41 -2.93 6.87
CA TYR A 28 -7.22 -1.56 6.39
C TYR A 28 -8.46 -1.02 5.68
N LEU A 29 -9.03 -1.80 4.74
CA LEU A 29 -10.22 -1.39 3.99
C LEU A 29 -11.42 -1.19 4.92
N GLN A 30 -11.63 -2.11 5.87
CA GLN A 30 -12.73 -2.03 6.85
C GLN A 30 -12.58 -0.79 7.76
N THR A 31 -11.38 -0.56 8.30
CA THR A 31 -11.10 0.58 9.20
C THR A 31 -11.34 1.91 8.50
N ASN A 32 -11.09 1.99 7.20
CA ASN A 32 -11.22 3.20 6.41
C ASN A 32 -12.53 3.28 5.61
N ASN A 33 -13.46 2.33 5.81
CA ASN A 33 -14.73 2.22 5.10
C ASN A 33 -14.58 2.24 3.56
N ILE A 34 -13.52 1.63 3.05
CA ILE A 34 -13.24 1.50 1.62
C ILE A 34 -13.87 0.20 1.13
N LYS A 35 -14.75 0.28 0.13
CA LYS A 35 -15.35 -0.92 -0.47
C LYS A 35 -14.31 -1.62 -1.35
N PRO A 36 -14.06 -2.93 -1.20
CA PRO A 36 -13.10 -3.65 -2.05
C PRO A 36 -13.42 -3.60 -3.55
N SER A 37 -14.69 -3.37 -3.90
CA SER A 37 -15.19 -3.25 -5.27
C SER A 37 -15.27 -1.79 -5.77
N SER A 38 -14.76 -0.81 -5.02
CA SER A 38 -14.76 0.58 -5.48
C SER A 38 -13.72 0.80 -6.56
N SER A 39 -13.92 1.84 -7.37
CA SER A 39 -12.92 2.33 -8.33
C SER A 39 -11.91 3.30 -7.70
N GLU A 40 -11.96 3.49 -6.39
CA GLU A 40 -11.09 4.41 -5.67
C GLU A 40 -9.70 3.80 -5.48
N PHE A 41 -8.68 4.65 -5.37
CA PHE A 41 -7.34 4.18 -5.04
C PHE A 41 -7.31 3.71 -3.58
N ILE A 42 -6.92 2.45 -3.35
CA ILE A 42 -6.74 1.88 -2.00
C ILE A 42 -5.74 2.71 -1.20
N PHE A 43 -4.62 3.10 -1.84
CA PHE A 43 -3.61 3.97 -1.26
C PHE A 43 -3.58 5.29 -2.03
N CYS A 44 -4.02 6.36 -1.40
CA CYS A 44 -4.07 7.70 -1.98
C CYS A 44 -3.47 8.75 -1.06
N ASN A 45 -3.32 9.96 -1.60
CA ASN A 45 -2.92 11.11 -0.81
C ASN A 45 -4.01 11.51 0.20
N ILE A 46 -3.60 12.07 1.32
CA ILE A 46 -4.50 12.68 2.29
C ILE A 46 -4.59 14.17 1.99
N VAL A 47 -5.80 14.71 1.89
CA VAL A 47 -6.06 16.13 1.59
C VAL A 47 -6.81 16.81 2.73
N PRO A 48 -6.56 18.10 3.00
CA PRO A 48 -7.31 18.84 4.01
C PRO A 48 -8.81 18.87 3.68
N CYS A 49 -9.65 18.60 4.68
CA CYS A 49 -11.10 18.65 4.56
C CYS A 49 -11.66 19.63 5.59
N LYS A 50 -12.55 20.52 5.16
CA LYS A 50 -13.14 21.55 6.03
C LYS A 50 -13.85 20.95 7.26
N ASP A 51 -14.47 19.78 7.10
CA ASP A 51 -15.32 19.19 8.13
C ASP A 51 -14.64 18.08 8.96
N LYS A 52 -13.51 17.53 8.49
CA LYS A 52 -12.87 16.34 9.08
C LYS A 52 -11.36 16.47 9.33
N ALA A 53 -10.84 17.70 9.26
CA ALA A 53 -9.41 18.04 9.19
C ALA A 53 -8.70 17.46 7.94
N PHE A 54 -8.88 16.16 7.65
CA PHE A 54 -8.32 15.46 6.51
C PHE A 54 -9.29 14.45 5.89
N SER A 55 -9.10 14.13 4.63
CA SER A 55 -9.87 13.14 3.85
C SER A 55 -9.00 12.44 2.81
N PHE A 56 -9.46 11.30 2.30
CA PHE A 56 -8.83 10.63 1.17
C PHE A 56 -8.97 11.46 -0.10
N GLY A 57 -7.86 11.69 -0.80
CA GLY A 57 -7.81 12.38 -2.07
C GLY A 57 -7.97 11.43 -3.26
N ASP A 58 -7.99 12.03 -4.44
CA ASP A 58 -8.17 11.36 -5.74
C ASP A 58 -6.84 10.96 -6.40
N LYS A 59 -5.69 11.25 -5.78
CA LYS A 59 -4.38 10.95 -6.35
C LYS A 59 -3.79 9.69 -5.70
N LYS A 60 -3.40 8.73 -6.54
CA LYS A 60 -2.65 7.54 -6.11
C LYS A 60 -1.41 7.92 -5.28
N LEU A 61 -1.12 7.13 -4.26
CA LEU A 61 0.12 7.24 -3.50
C LEU A 61 1.30 7.07 -4.46
N THR A 62 2.24 8.02 -4.43
CA THR A 62 3.41 7.94 -5.30
C THR A 62 4.38 6.90 -4.77
N TYR A 63 5.11 6.25 -5.68
CA TYR A 63 6.15 5.30 -5.31
C TYR A 63 7.19 5.91 -4.35
N MET A 64 7.56 7.18 -4.59
CA MET A 64 8.49 7.91 -3.72
C MET A 64 7.97 8.00 -2.28
N ARG A 65 6.70 8.38 -2.10
CA ARG A 65 6.07 8.46 -0.78
C ARG A 65 5.95 7.10 -0.11
N ALA A 66 5.55 6.06 -0.86
CA ALA A 66 5.52 4.70 -0.34
C ALA A 66 6.91 4.25 0.13
N ARG A 67 7.97 4.54 -0.64
CA ARG A 67 9.36 4.21 -0.29
C ARG A 67 9.82 4.96 0.95
N GLU A 68 9.52 6.25 1.09
CA GLU A 68 9.85 7.03 2.29
C GLU A 68 9.23 6.39 3.54
N HIS A 69 7.95 6.06 3.51
CA HIS A 69 7.29 5.38 4.62
C HIS A 69 7.90 4.02 4.94
N PHE A 70 8.20 3.22 3.90
CA PHE A 70 8.83 1.91 4.07
C PHE A 70 10.19 1.99 4.77
N LEU A 71 11.09 2.86 4.29
CA LEU A 71 12.43 3.03 4.88
C LEU A 71 12.37 3.56 6.31
N ARG A 72 11.41 4.46 6.59
CA ARG A 72 11.17 4.95 7.95
C ARG A 72 10.77 3.81 8.89
N ILE A 73 9.78 2.99 8.50
CA ILE A 73 9.32 1.86 9.32
C ILE A 73 10.45 0.85 9.55
N LEU A 74 11.24 0.52 8.53
CA LEU A 74 12.41 -0.36 8.68
C LEU A 74 13.39 0.16 9.72
N THR A 75 13.67 1.47 9.69
CA THR A 75 14.56 2.12 10.67
C THR A 75 13.96 2.05 12.08
N GLU A 76 12.65 2.27 12.22
CA GLU A 76 11.93 2.21 13.51
C GLU A 76 11.96 0.82 14.13
N ILE A 77 11.99 -0.25 13.32
CA ILE A 77 12.14 -1.63 13.81
C ILE A 77 13.60 -2.09 13.93
N GLY A 78 14.57 -1.17 13.81
CA GLY A 78 15.99 -1.43 14.01
C GLY A 78 16.75 -1.98 12.80
N LEU A 79 16.15 -1.98 11.61
CA LEU A 79 16.80 -2.43 10.37
C LEU A 79 17.52 -1.28 9.68
N ASN A 80 18.65 -1.58 9.03
CA ASN A 80 19.42 -0.59 8.29
C ASN A 80 18.76 -0.30 6.93
N ALA A 81 18.06 0.83 6.84
CA ALA A 81 17.39 1.28 5.61
C ALA A 81 18.28 1.32 4.36
N LYS A 82 19.62 1.44 4.51
CA LYS A 82 20.56 1.43 3.38
C LYS A 82 20.62 0.09 2.64
N GLU A 83 20.23 -1.00 3.30
CA GLU A 83 20.17 -2.34 2.70
C GLU A 83 18.96 -2.50 1.77
N TYR A 84 18.04 -1.53 1.78
CA TYR A 84 16.76 -1.59 1.06
C TYR A 84 16.74 -0.56 -0.08
N GLY A 85 17.07 -1.00 -1.29
CA GLY A 85 17.04 -0.20 -2.51
C GLY A 85 15.64 0.02 -3.10
N THR A 86 15.59 0.70 -4.25
CA THR A 86 14.37 0.95 -5.05
C THR A 86 13.65 -0.34 -5.48
N HIS A 87 14.36 -1.45 -5.58
CA HIS A 87 13.76 -2.72 -5.98
C HIS A 87 13.21 -3.52 -4.82
N SER A 88 13.47 -3.16 -3.56
CA SER A 88 13.03 -3.94 -2.40
C SER A 88 11.51 -4.11 -2.33
N LEU A 89 10.75 -3.10 -2.77
CA LEU A 89 9.28 -3.15 -2.86
C LEU A 89 8.77 -3.94 -4.09
N ARG A 90 9.63 -4.23 -5.06
CA ARG A 90 9.29 -4.97 -6.29
C ARG A 90 9.73 -6.43 -6.22
N SER A 91 10.81 -6.74 -5.50
CA SER A 91 11.40 -8.08 -5.44
C SER A 91 10.63 -9.06 -4.55
N GLY A 92 9.66 -8.62 -3.75
CA GLY A 92 8.87 -9.49 -2.86
C GLY A 92 7.81 -10.36 -3.55
N GLY A 93 7.70 -10.30 -4.89
CA GLY A 93 6.77 -11.10 -5.69
C GLY A 93 7.43 -12.21 -6.52
N ALA A 94 8.68 -12.58 -6.20
CA ALA A 94 9.42 -13.67 -6.84
C ALA A 94 9.24 -14.98 -6.06
#